data_AF-A0A2N3RPH4-F1
#
_entry.id   AF-A0A2N3RPH4-F1
#
_cell.length_a   1.000
_cell.length_b   1.000
_cell.length_c   1.000
_cell.angle_alpha   90.00
_cell.angle_beta   90.00
_cell.angle_gamma   90.00
#
_symmetry.space_group_name_H-M   'P 1'
#
loop_
_entity.id
_entity.type
_entity.pdbx_description
1 polymer ?
#
loop_
_entity_poly.entity_id
_entity_poly.type
_entity_poly.pdbx_seq_one_letter_code
_entity_poly.pdbx_strand_id
1 'polypeptide(L)'
;MQRRLSWGVLWLMAVAMPVWAQHAGHANALVGLRAGPAAEYRRVGEVQPGTALQVYGCLDSGTWCDVRSPEARGWVPATSIVLNHGALTRVVPKVTFSLDAYWDTHYRGREWTVESERAFWRDHTPGDALPLELLAPGEGVPADGVQSMARRAKAETRAETERTQRERAVIDRAALNRLDADRRDEKINRCERSGSQDSAVQSCISQARSDYDQSVRQRCESSPSQNSGLQSCIDQERIDYEQSVRERKSRDQQDR
;
A
#
# COMPACT_ATOMS: atom_id res chain seq x y z
N MET A 1 9.73 -5.38 -76.66
CA MET A 1 10.41 -5.17 -75.36
C MET A 1 10.38 -3.67 -75.04
N GLN A 2 9.45 -3.22 -74.20
CA GLN A 2 9.34 -1.82 -73.78
C GLN A 2 9.64 -1.71 -72.29
N ARG A 3 10.75 -1.03 -71.96
CA ARG A 3 11.09 -0.60 -70.60
C ARG A 3 10.08 0.46 -70.18
N ARG A 4 9.30 0.19 -69.12
CA ARG A 4 8.61 1.24 -68.37
C ARG A 4 9.32 1.40 -67.04
N LEU A 5 10.07 2.50 -66.93
CA LEU A 5 10.52 3.02 -65.65
C LEU A 5 9.28 3.47 -64.88
N SER A 6 8.99 2.80 -63.77
CA SER A 6 8.01 3.28 -62.79
C SER A 6 8.79 3.96 -61.68
N TRP A 7 8.77 5.29 -61.68
CA TRP A 7 9.30 6.13 -60.61
C TRP A 7 8.64 5.79 -59.28
N GLY A 8 9.45 5.28 -58.34
CA GLY A 8 9.06 5.16 -56.94
C GLY A 8 8.91 6.56 -56.34
N VAL A 9 7.68 6.95 -56.04
CA VAL A 9 7.41 8.10 -55.16
C VAL A 9 7.72 7.65 -53.75
N LEU A 10 8.97 7.88 -53.32
CA LEU A 10 9.37 7.76 -51.93
C LEU A 10 8.86 9.00 -51.19
N TRP A 11 7.68 8.89 -50.58
CA TRP A 11 7.07 9.96 -49.80
C TRP A 11 7.80 10.05 -48.45
N LEU A 12 8.75 10.97 -48.33
CA LEU A 12 9.35 11.34 -47.04
C LEU A 12 8.29 12.09 -46.21
N MET A 13 7.62 11.37 -45.31
CA MET A 13 6.93 11.99 -44.18
C MET A 13 7.98 12.55 -43.23
N ALA A 14 8.31 13.84 -43.38
CA ALA A 14 8.99 14.60 -42.34
C ALA A 14 8.00 14.82 -41.19
N VAL A 15 8.02 13.91 -40.20
CA VAL A 15 7.31 14.13 -38.93
C VAL A 15 8.07 15.23 -38.20
N ALA A 16 7.57 16.46 -38.29
CA ALA A 16 8.03 17.57 -37.47
C ALA A 16 7.68 17.26 -36.00
N MET A 17 8.63 16.69 -35.26
CA MET A 17 8.49 16.59 -33.82
C MET A 17 8.59 18.01 -33.23
N PRO A 18 7.64 18.45 -32.40
CA PRO A 18 7.77 19.74 -31.72
C PRO A 18 9.00 19.70 -30.81
N VAL A 19 10.02 20.49 -31.14
CA VAL A 19 11.12 20.77 -30.22
C VAL A 19 10.57 21.71 -29.16
N TRP A 20 10.28 21.20 -27.96
CA TRP A 20 9.95 22.05 -26.84
C TRP A 20 11.16 22.96 -26.57
N ALA A 21 10.95 24.28 -26.58
CA ALA A 21 12.00 25.23 -26.25
C ALA A 21 12.37 25.03 -24.77
N GLN A 22 13.52 24.39 -24.53
CA GLN A 22 13.94 24.05 -23.17
C GLN A 22 14.86 25.14 -22.64
N HIS A 23 14.51 25.69 -21.48
CA HIS A 23 15.25 26.80 -20.89
C HIS A 23 16.42 26.25 -20.06
N ALA A 24 17.64 26.50 -20.50
CA ALA A 24 18.84 26.08 -19.79
C ALA A 24 19.24 27.11 -18.71
N GLY A 25 19.63 26.59 -17.55
CA GLY A 25 20.15 27.39 -16.45
C GLY A 25 21.02 26.54 -15.54
N HIS A 26 21.31 27.05 -14.36
CA HIS A 26 22.03 26.34 -13.32
C HIS A 26 21.52 26.71 -11.93
N ALA A 27 21.78 25.84 -10.95
CA ALA A 27 21.51 26.13 -9.55
C ALA A 27 22.52 27.15 -9.01
N ASN A 28 22.08 28.16 -8.27
CA ASN A 28 22.98 29.13 -7.62
C ASN A 28 23.34 28.76 -6.17
N ALA A 29 22.67 27.75 -5.60
CA ALA A 29 22.83 27.30 -4.23
C ALA A 29 22.53 25.80 -4.11
N LEU A 30 22.89 25.22 -2.97
CA LEU A 30 22.50 23.86 -2.63
C LEU A 30 20.98 23.80 -2.42
N VAL A 31 20.29 22.97 -3.19
CA VAL A 31 18.83 22.90 -3.13
C VAL A 31 18.33 21.47 -3.24
N GLY A 32 17.32 21.15 -2.42
CA GLY A 32 16.62 19.88 -2.52
C GLY A 32 15.65 19.87 -3.69
N LEU A 33 15.78 18.87 -4.56
CA LEU A 33 14.82 18.62 -5.62
C LEU A 33 13.58 17.93 -5.03
N ARG A 34 12.39 18.50 -5.24
CA ARG A 34 11.13 18.07 -4.62
C ARG A 34 10.22 17.33 -5.59
N ALA A 35 9.41 16.40 -5.08
CA ALA A 35 8.41 15.66 -5.87
C ALA A 35 7.20 16.52 -6.32
N GLY A 36 7.09 17.74 -5.80
CA GLY A 36 6.03 18.70 -6.10
C GLY A 36 6.42 20.11 -5.63
N PRO A 37 5.62 21.14 -5.98
CA PRO A 37 6.00 22.54 -5.81
C PRO A 37 5.70 23.07 -4.40
N ALA A 38 6.23 22.42 -3.37
CA ALA A 38 6.24 22.93 -1.99
C ALA A 38 7.39 22.29 -1.19
N ALA A 39 7.78 22.90 -0.07
CA ALA A 39 8.97 22.52 0.68
C ALA A 39 8.80 21.19 1.44
N GLU A 40 7.57 20.86 1.78
CA GLU A 40 7.10 19.65 2.44
C GLU A 40 7.02 18.43 1.51
N TYR A 41 6.98 18.63 0.19
CA TYR A 41 7.05 17.51 -0.74
C TYR A 41 8.34 16.72 -0.52
N ARG A 42 8.26 15.41 -0.72
CA ARG A 42 9.40 14.52 -0.58
C ARG A 42 10.58 15.01 -1.42
N ARG A 43 11.78 14.96 -0.82
CA ARG A 43 13.03 15.21 -1.54
C ARG A 43 13.33 13.99 -2.41
N VAL A 44 13.42 14.19 -3.72
CA VAL A 44 13.73 13.14 -4.69
C VAL A 44 15.19 13.14 -5.13
N GLY A 45 15.92 14.20 -4.76
CA GLY A 45 17.35 14.36 -5.00
C GLY A 45 17.86 15.68 -4.44
N GLU A 46 19.13 15.96 -4.70
CA GLU A 46 19.79 17.20 -4.30
C GLU A 46 20.57 17.79 -5.48
N VAL A 47 20.63 19.10 -5.55
CA VAL A 47 21.29 19.81 -6.64
C VAL A 47 22.36 20.71 -6.06
N GLN A 48 23.62 20.44 -6.40
CA GLN A 48 24.77 21.24 -5.98
C GLN A 48 24.78 22.60 -6.71
N PRO A 49 25.36 23.66 -6.12
CA PRO A 49 25.60 24.92 -6.81
C PRO A 49 26.37 24.71 -8.13
N GLY A 50 26.00 25.46 -9.17
CA GLY A 50 26.58 25.37 -10.51
C GLY A 50 26.07 24.19 -11.35
N THR A 51 25.28 23.27 -10.79
CA THR A 51 24.73 22.14 -11.54
C THR A 51 23.80 22.65 -12.63
N ALA A 52 23.99 22.15 -13.85
CA ALA A 52 23.14 22.47 -14.99
C ALA A 52 21.71 21.96 -14.76
N LEU A 53 20.75 22.83 -15.05
CA LEU A 53 19.32 22.56 -14.94
C LEU A 53 18.63 22.83 -16.27
N GLN A 54 17.70 21.97 -16.62
CA GLN A 54 16.76 22.21 -17.69
C GLN A 54 15.40 22.57 -17.09
N VAL A 55 14.91 23.77 -17.37
CA VAL A 55 13.69 24.34 -16.78
C VAL A 55 12.53 24.19 -17.76
N TYR A 56 11.47 23.49 -17.32
CA TYR A 56 10.29 23.22 -18.15
C TYR A 56 9.19 24.26 -17.97
N GLY A 57 9.06 24.80 -16.77
CA GLY A 57 7.97 25.72 -16.44
C GLY A 57 8.03 26.13 -14.99
N CYS A 58 7.34 27.22 -14.65
CA CYS A 58 7.14 27.64 -13.27
C CYS A 58 5.66 27.82 -12.96
N LEU A 59 5.29 27.68 -11.70
CA LEU A 59 3.92 27.99 -11.28
C LEU A 59 3.56 29.45 -11.61
N ASP A 60 2.26 29.73 -11.68
CA ASP A 60 1.75 31.10 -11.89
C ASP A 60 2.31 32.07 -10.84
N SER A 61 2.35 31.65 -9.58
CA SER A 61 2.99 32.37 -8.47
C SER A 61 4.47 32.71 -8.72
N GLY A 62 5.14 31.94 -9.58
CA GLY A 62 6.56 32.07 -9.87
C GLY A 62 7.49 31.63 -8.74
N THR A 63 6.95 31.00 -7.68
CA THR A 63 7.74 30.58 -6.51
C THR A 63 8.49 29.28 -6.74
N TRP A 64 7.93 28.38 -7.55
CA TRP A 64 8.46 27.04 -7.83
C TRP A 64 8.56 26.78 -9.33
N CYS A 65 9.59 26.06 -9.74
CA CYS A 65 9.82 25.65 -11.11
C CYS A 65 10.12 24.16 -11.24
N ASP A 66 9.53 23.54 -12.27
CA ASP A 66 9.80 22.17 -12.67
C ASP A 66 11.07 22.12 -13.51
N VAL A 67 12.03 21.33 -13.04
CA VAL A 67 13.37 21.22 -13.60
C VAL A 67 13.80 19.76 -13.74
N ARG A 68 14.70 19.51 -14.69
CA ARG A 68 15.49 18.29 -14.77
C ARG A 68 16.91 18.61 -14.35
N SER A 69 17.38 17.93 -13.31
CA SER A 69 18.79 17.79 -12.98
C SER A 69 19.35 16.53 -13.67
N PRO A 70 20.68 16.29 -13.61
CA PRO A 70 21.26 15.04 -14.10
C PRO A 70 20.70 13.79 -13.42
N GLU A 71 20.29 13.90 -12.16
CA GLU A 71 19.84 12.76 -11.35
C GLU A 71 18.34 12.48 -11.50
N ALA A 72 17.51 13.53 -11.55
CA ALA A 72 16.06 13.39 -11.53
C ALA A 72 15.33 14.62 -12.07
N ARG A 73 14.04 14.45 -12.38
CA ARG A 73 13.10 15.57 -12.56
C ARG A 73 12.45 15.91 -11.23
N GLY A 74 12.16 17.18 -11.00
CA GLY A 74 11.39 17.62 -9.83
C GLY A 74 11.26 19.12 -9.78
N TRP A 75 10.84 19.62 -8.62
CA TRP A 75 10.58 21.04 -8.38
C TRP A 75 11.63 21.66 -7.47
N VAL A 76 12.04 22.89 -7.78
CA VAL A 76 12.92 23.72 -6.92
C VAL A 76 12.36 25.14 -6.81
N PRO A 77 12.72 25.90 -5.77
CA PRO A 77 12.39 27.32 -5.69
C PRO A 77 12.98 28.08 -6.88
N ALA A 78 12.20 28.98 -7.47
CA ALA A 78 12.64 29.77 -8.62
C ALA A 78 13.87 30.63 -8.31
N THR A 79 14.00 31.07 -7.05
CA THR A 79 15.14 31.85 -6.53
C THR A 79 16.45 31.06 -6.53
N SER A 80 16.39 29.73 -6.59
CA SER A 80 17.56 28.86 -6.65
C SER A 80 18.11 28.69 -8.07
N ILE A 81 17.45 29.25 -9.09
CA ILE A 81 17.79 29.06 -10.50
C ILE A 81 18.33 30.36 -11.10
N VAL A 82 19.41 30.26 -11.86
CA VAL A 82 19.88 31.32 -12.76
C VAL A 82 19.81 30.80 -14.19
N LEU A 83 19.07 31.49 -15.06
CA LEU A 83 18.98 31.14 -16.47
C LEU A 83 20.19 31.64 -17.24
N ASN A 84 20.56 30.90 -18.28
CA ASN A 84 21.63 31.31 -19.19
C ASN A 84 21.20 32.49 -20.07
N HIS A 85 19.89 32.58 -20.38
CA HIS A 85 19.33 33.63 -21.23
C HIS A 85 17.96 34.11 -20.71
N GLY A 86 17.82 35.43 -20.57
CA GLY A 86 16.57 36.07 -20.18
C GLY A 86 16.24 35.95 -18.69
N ALA A 87 15.16 36.63 -18.30
CA ALA A 87 14.63 36.57 -16.94
C ALA A 87 13.64 35.42 -16.82
N LEU A 88 13.74 34.66 -15.73
CA LEU A 88 12.95 33.46 -15.47
C LEU A 88 11.44 33.71 -15.57
N THR A 89 10.97 34.84 -15.04
CA THR A 89 9.57 35.28 -15.12
C THR A 89 9.06 35.65 -16.51
N ARG A 90 9.96 35.90 -17.47
CA ARG A 90 9.62 36.36 -18.82
C ARG A 90 9.65 35.26 -19.86
N VAL A 91 10.64 34.36 -19.76
CA VAL A 91 10.92 33.38 -20.82
C VAL A 91 10.38 31.99 -20.50
N VAL A 92 10.33 31.61 -19.23
CA VAL A 92 9.86 30.27 -18.82
C VAL A 92 8.32 30.26 -18.80
N PRO A 93 7.68 29.26 -19.42
CA PRO A 93 6.22 29.18 -19.45
C PRO A 93 5.63 28.96 -18.05
N LYS A 94 4.41 29.43 -17.86
CA LYS A 94 3.62 29.14 -16.68
C LYS A 94 2.97 27.76 -16.81
N VAL A 95 3.05 26.97 -15.74
CA VAL A 95 2.52 25.60 -15.70
C VAL A 95 1.69 25.38 -14.44
N THR A 96 0.72 24.49 -14.56
CA THR A 96 -0.07 24.00 -13.42
C THR A 96 0.46 22.63 -13.00
N PHE A 97 0.54 22.39 -11.69
CA PHE A 97 0.90 21.09 -11.17
C PHE A 97 -0.33 20.20 -11.02
N SER A 98 -0.27 19.00 -11.59
CA SER A 98 -1.23 17.92 -11.36
C SER A 98 -0.47 16.76 -10.75
N LEU A 99 -0.78 16.43 -9.49
CA LEU A 99 -0.08 15.42 -8.72
C LEU A 99 -0.02 14.07 -9.45
N ASP A 100 -1.18 13.50 -9.77
CA ASP A 100 -1.28 12.15 -10.33
C ASP A 100 -0.56 12.05 -11.68
N ALA A 101 -0.84 12.99 -12.59
CA ALA A 101 -0.21 13.01 -13.91
C ALA A 101 1.31 13.16 -13.82
N TYR A 102 1.81 14.03 -12.94
CA TYR A 102 3.24 14.25 -12.77
C TYR A 102 3.93 13.02 -12.16
N TRP A 103 3.36 12.45 -11.10
CA TRP A 103 3.93 11.30 -10.39
C TRP A 103 3.89 10.04 -11.25
N ASP A 104 2.81 9.80 -11.99
CA ASP A 104 2.68 8.65 -12.89
C ASP A 104 3.67 8.69 -14.06
N THR A 105 4.09 9.89 -14.46
CA THR A 105 5.03 10.11 -15.55
C THR A 105 6.48 10.05 -15.06
N HIS A 106 6.78 10.56 -13.86
CA HIS A 106 8.17 10.78 -13.42
C HIS A 106 8.64 9.89 -12.26
N TYR A 107 7.72 9.29 -11.51
CA TYR A 107 8.06 8.57 -10.28
C TYR A 107 7.40 7.18 -10.16
N ARG A 108 6.85 6.66 -11.27
CA ARG A 108 6.21 5.34 -11.29
C ARG A 108 7.11 4.26 -10.70
N GLY A 109 6.54 3.41 -9.84
CA GLY A 109 7.24 2.27 -9.23
C GLY A 109 8.11 2.63 -8.03
N ARG A 110 8.08 3.88 -7.55
CA ARG A 110 8.73 4.27 -6.30
C ARG A 110 7.81 3.94 -5.13
N GLU A 111 8.34 3.31 -4.08
CA GLU A 111 7.59 2.84 -2.90
C GLU A 111 6.76 3.94 -2.22
N TRP A 112 7.16 5.20 -2.36
CA TRP A 112 6.49 6.36 -1.79
C TRP A 112 5.42 6.99 -2.69
N THR A 113 5.23 6.46 -3.90
CA THR A 113 4.12 6.87 -4.77
C THR A 113 2.83 6.08 -4.48
N VAL A 114 2.74 5.47 -3.30
CA VAL A 114 1.56 4.74 -2.82
C VAL A 114 0.36 5.65 -2.69
N GLU A 115 -0.83 5.05 -2.80
CA GLU A 115 -2.11 5.77 -2.81
C GLU A 115 -2.33 6.61 -1.55
N SER A 116 -1.83 6.17 -0.39
CA SER A 116 -1.93 6.95 0.85
C SER A 116 -1.15 8.27 0.78
N GLU A 117 0.04 8.30 0.17
CA GLU A 117 0.81 9.53 -0.03
C GLU A 117 0.16 10.41 -1.13
N ARG A 118 -0.45 9.81 -2.15
CA ARG A 118 -1.17 10.57 -3.19
C ARG A 118 -2.43 11.24 -2.68
N ALA A 119 -3.28 10.49 -1.99
CA ALA A 119 -4.52 11.00 -1.42
C ALA A 119 -4.26 12.18 -0.49
N PHE A 120 -3.11 12.20 0.18
CA PHE A 120 -2.67 13.32 1.00
C PHE A 120 -2.42 14.61 0.18
N TRP A 121 -1.69 14.52 -0.93
CA TRP A 121 -1.31 15.70 -1.71
C TRP A 121 -2.40 16.22 -2.66
N ARG A 122 -3.44 15.43 -2.94
CA ARG A 122 -4.55 15.87 -3.82
C ARG A 122 -5.34 17.04 -3.24
N ASP A 123 -5.42 17.15 -1.92
CA ASP A 123 -6.17 18.19 -1.23
C ASP A 123 -5.34 19.48 -1.03
N HIS A 124 -4.09 19.51 -1.50
CA HIS A 124 -3.18 20.63 -1.28
C HIS A 124 -3.07 21.55 -2.50
N THR A 125 -3.10 22.86 -2.25
CA THR A 125 -2.86 23.87 -3.30
C THR A 125 -1.38 23.88 -3.69
N PRO A 126 -1.04 23.68 -4.97
CA PRO A 126 0.36 23.70 -5.40
C PRO A 126 1.00 25.07 -5.15
N GLY A 127 2.16 25.09 -4.48
CA GLY A 127 2.88 26.33 -4.17
C GLY A 127 2.75 26.80 -2.72
N ASP A 128 1.69 26.39 -2.02
CA ASP A 128 1.47 26.75 -0.63
C ASP A 128 2.22 25.80 0.30
N ALA A 129 2.55 26.27 1.50
CA ALA A 129 3.07 25.41 2.56
C ALA A 129 1.90 24.76 3.30
N LEU A 130 1.99 23.46 3.60
CA LEU A 130 1.03 22.78 4.46
C LEU A 130 0.99 23.46 5.83
N PRO A 131 -0.20 23.68 6.40
CA PRO A 131 -0.34 24.11 7.77
C PRO A 131 0.43 23.17 8.71
N LEU A 132 1.17 23.76 9.66
CA LEU A 132 1.88 23.00 10.69
C LEU A 132 0.96 22.04 11.45
N GLU A 133 -0.33 22.38 11.62
CA GLU A 133 -1.32 21.52 12.26
C GLU A 133 -1.60 20.21 11.50
N LEU A 134 -1.55 20.25 10.17
CA LEU A 134 -1.77 19.08 9.32
C LEU A 134 -0.56 18.12 9.36
N LEU A 135 0.63 18.67 9.61
CA LEU A 135 1.88 17.96 9.82
C LEU A 135 2.05 17.49 11.28
N ALA A 136 1.46 18.20 12.24
CA ALA A 136 1.68 17.96 13.65
C ALA A 136 0.95 16.71 14.16
N PRO A 137 1.52 16.00 15.16
CA PRO A 137 0.82 14.95 15.90
C PRO A 137 -0.32 15.47 16.81
N GLY A 138 -0.81 16.70 16.59
CA GLY A 138 -1.70 17.42 17.50
C GLY A 138 -2.95 16.64 17.93
N GLU A 139 -3.39 16.88 19.17
CA GLU A 139 -4.60 16.27 19.73
C GLU A 139 -5.91 16.95 19.27
N GLY A 140 -5.84 18.04 18.49
CA GLY A 140 -7.00 18.73 17.92
C GLY A 140 -7.39 18.22 16.53
N VAL A 141 -8.68 18.25 16.21
CA VAL A 141 -9.17 18.28 14.82
C VAL A 141 -9.21 19.75 14.43
N PRO A 142 -8.56 20.19 13.34
CA PRO A 142 -8.62 21.57 12.88
C PRO A 142 -10.08 21.97 12.60
N ALA A 143 -10.33 23.28 12.55
CA ALA A 143 -11.69 23.84 12.44
C ALA A 143 -12.45 23.37 11.18
N ASP A 144 -11.73 22.85 10.19
CA ASP A 144 -12.23 22.29 8.93
C ASP A 144 -12.55 20.78 9.00
N GLY A 145 -12.29 20.11 10.13
CA GLY A 145 -12.56 18.69 10.31
C GLY A 145 -11.47 17.72 9.82
N VAL A 146 -10.33 18.22 9.32
CA VAL A 146 -9.32 17.38 8.66
C VAL A 146 -8.34 16.78 9.66
N GLN A 147 -8.33 15.45 9.85
CA GLN A 147 -7.35 14.81 10.74
C GLN A 147 -5.91 14.99 10.22
N SER A 148 -4.96 15.27 11.13
CA SER A 148 -3.54 15.38 10.78
C SER A 148 -2.96 14.09 10.20
N MET A 149 -1.88 14.21 9.42
CA MET A 149 -1.21 13.07 8.79
C MET A 149 -0.75 12.03 9.80
N ALA A 150 -0.14 12.50 10.90
CA ALA A 150 0.36 11.63 11.96
C ALA A 150 -0.78 10.81 12.60
N ARG A 151 -1.98 11.41 12.74
CA ARG A 151 -3.16 10.67 13.23
C ARG A 151 -3.64 9.63 12.24
N ARG A 152 -3.76 9.99 10.96
CA ARG A 152 -4.25 9.06 9.92
C ARG A 152 -3.33 7.85 9.81
N ALA A 153 -2.02 8.09 9.73
CA ALA A 153 -1.01 7.03 9.73
C ALA A 153 -1.11 6.15 10.99
N LYS A 154 -1.22 6.76 12.19
CA LYS A 154 -1.38 6.00 13.44
C LYS A 154 -2.67 5.16 13.46
N ALA A 155 -3.77 5.69 12.95
CA ALA A 155 -5.05 4.98 12.86
C ALA A 155 -4.98 3.80 11.88
N GLU A 156 -4.34 3.98 10.73
CA GLU A 156 -4.11 2.92 9.75
C GLU A 156 -3.21 1.82 10.32
N THR A 157 -2.07 2.18 10.93
CA THR A 157 -1.18 1.20 11.58
C THR A 157 -1.90 0.44 12.70
N ARG A 158 -2.75 1.13 13.48
CA ARG A 158 -3.58 0.47 14.50
C ARG A 158 -4.57 -0.51 13.87
N ALA A 159 -5.28 -0.10 12.81
CA ALA A 159 -6.23 -0.95 12.12
C ALA A 159 -5.57 -2.18 11.48
N GLU A 160 -4.37 -2.01 10.89
CA GLU A 160 -3.59 -3.11 10.32
C GLU A 160 -3.08 -4.07 11.40
N THR A 161 -2.63 -3.54 12.53
CA THR A 161 -2.24 -4.35 13.69
C THR A 161 -3.43 -5.15 14.22
N GLU A 162 -4.60 -4.51 14.38
CA GLU A 162 -5.82 -5.17 14.81
C GLU A 162 -6.27 -6.25 13.81
N ARG A 163 -6.15 -6.00 12.50
CA ARG A 163 -6.42 -7.00 11.46
C ARG A 163 -5.47 -8.19 11.56
N THR A 164 -4.18 -7.93 11.65
CA THR A 164 -3.14 -8.97 11.79
C THR A 164 -3.37 -9.80 13.06
N GLN A 165 -3.74 -9.17 14.17
CA GLN A 165 -4.08 -9.85 15.41
C GLN A 165 -5.33 -10.74 15.26
N ARG A 166 -6.37 -10.27 14.55
CA ARG A 166 -7.55 -11.09 14.26
C ARG A 166 -7.21 -12.30 13.39
N GLU A 167 -6.41 -12.11 12.35
CA GLU A 167 -5.97 -13.21 11.47
C GLU A 167 -5.15 -14.25 12.25
N ARG A 168 -4.21 -13.82 13.11
CA ARG A 168 -3.46 -14.72 14.00
C ARG A 168 -4.37 -15.46 14.98
N ALA A 169 -5.34 -14.78 15.59
CA ALA A 169 -6.27 -15.42 16.52
C ALA A 169 -7.10 -16.53 15.86
N VAL A 170 -7.47 -16.38 14.58
CA VAL A 170 -8.14 -17.44 13.81
C VAL A 170 -7.23 -18.64 13.59
N ILE A 171 -5.96 -18.41 13.22
CA ILE A 171 -4.97 -19.48 13.01
C ILE A 171 -4.69 -20.24 14.31
N ASP A 172 -4.40 -19.51 15.39
CA ASP A 172 -4.11 -20.09 16.71
C ASP A 172 -5.29 -20.92 17.21
N ARG A 173 -6.51 -20.41 17.01
CA ARG A 173 -7.75 -21.14 17.33
C ARG A 173 -7.90 -22.41 16.51
N ALA A 174 -7.69 -22.36 15.20
CA ALA A 174 -7.74 -23.53 14.34
C ALA A 174 -6.69 -24.59 14.74
N ALA A 175 -5.50 -24.16 15.17
CA ALA A 175 -4.46 -25.06 15.67
C ALA A 175 -4.87 -25.75 16.98
N LEU A 176 -5.45 -25.01 17.94
CA LEU A 176 -5.96 -25.57 19.19
C LEU A 176 -7.08 -26.60 18.94
N ASN A 177 -7.98 -26.32 18.01
CA ASN A 177 -9.07 -27.24 17.67
C ASN A 177 -8.57 -28.54 17.04
N ARG A 178 -7.49 -28.49 16.26
CA ARG A 178 -6.83 -29.70 15.73
C ARG A 178 -6.22 -30.54 16.85
N LEU A 179 -5.48 -29.91 17.77
CA LEU A 179 -4.84 -30.59 18.90
C LEU A 179 -5.86 -31.32 19.79
N ASP A 180 -7.00 -30.70 20.06
CA ASP A 180 -8.05 -31.33 20.87
C ASP A 180 -8.75 -32.48 20.15
N ALA A 181 -8.95 -32.37 18.83
CA ALA A 181 -9.50 -33.47 18.04
C ALA A 181 -8.54 -34.66 18.00
N ASP A 182 -7.24 -34.42 17.82
CA ASP A 182 -6.21 -35.46 17.84
C ASP A 182 -6.15 -36.15 19.23
N ARG A 183 -6.25 -35.37 20.32
CA ARG A 183 -6.33 -35.92 21.70
C ARG A 183 -7.57 -36.79 21.90
N ARG A 184 -8.73 -36.36 21.40
CA ARG A 184 -9.98 -37.14 21.44
C ARG A 184 -9.81 -38.47 20.70
N ASP A 185 -9.27 -38.42 19.48
CA ASP A 185 -9.11 -39.60 18.63
C ASP A 185 -8.10 -40.60 19.22
N GLU A 186 -7.01 -40.11 19.82
CA GLU A 186 -6.08 -40.96 20.56
C GLU A 186 -6.76 -41.67 21.74
N LYS A 187 -7.62 -40.96 22.48
CA LYS A 187 -8.39 -41.51 23.60
C LYS A 187 -9.40 -42.56 23.13
N ILE A 188 -10.12 -42.29 22.04
CA ILE A 188 -11.04 -43.26 21.41
C ILE A 188 -10.30 -44.52 20.96
N ASN A 189 -9.20 -44.37 20.23
CA ASN A 189 -8.36 -45.49 19.79
C ASN A 189 -7.80 -46.32 20.96
N ARG A 190 -7.59 -45.69 22.12
CA ARG A 190 -7.17 -46.36 23.36
C ARG A 190 -8.33 -47.13 24.00
N CYS A 191 -9.53 -46.55 24.02
CA CYS A 191 -10.75 -47.22 24.50
C CYS A 191 -11.00 -48.50 23.68
N GLU A 192 -10.92 -48.42 22.35
CA GLU A 192 -11.15 -49.55 21.44
C GLU A 192 -10.12 -50.67 21.64
N ARG A 193 -8.86 -50.33 21.91
CA ARG A 193 -7.78 -51.30 22.17
C ARG A 193 -7.79 -51.91 23.58
N SER A 194 -8.68 -51.47 24.47
CA SER A 194 -8.67 -51.88 25.88
C SER A 194 -9.06 -53.34 26.13
N GLY A 195 -9.65 -54.03 25.15
CA GLY A 195 -10.10 -55.42 25.29
C GLY A 195 -11.18 -55.64 26.36
N SER A 196 -11.81 -54.57 26.84
CA SER A 196 -12.91 -54.62 27.82
C SER A 196 -14.23 -55.00 27.16
N GLN A 197 -15.27 -55.28 27.97
CA GLN A 197 -16.63 -55.51 27.48
C GLN A 197 -17.15 -54.30 26.67
N ASP A 198 -17.97 -54.55 25.64
CA ASP A 198 -18.49 -53.51 24.73
C ASP A 198 -19.12 -52.31 25.44
N SER A 199 -19.83 -52.53 26.55
CA SER A 199 -20.46 -51.47 27.35
C SER A 199 -19.42 -50.53 28.00
N ALA A 200 -18.29 -51.06 28.45
CA ALA A 200 -17.20 -50.29 29.03
C ALA A 200 -16.42 -49.50 27.96
N VAL A 201 -16.20 -50.11 26.79
CA VAL A 201 -15.61 -49.43 25.63
C VAL A 201 -16.49 -48.25 25.19
N GLN A 202 -17.81 -48.47 25.08
CA GLN A 202 -18.75 -47.44 24.67
C GLN A 202 -18.84 -46.30 25.69
N SER A 203 -18.80 -46.61 26.99
CA SER A 203 -18.73 -45.59 28.04
C SER A 203 -17.46 -44.75 27.94
N CYS A 204 -16.30 -45.37 27.72
CA CYS A 204 -15.02 -44.69 27.53
C CYS A 204 -15.02 -43.75 26.31
N ILE A 205 -15.57 -44.19 25.18
CA ILE A 205 -15.71 -43.38 23.96
C ILE A 205 -16.64 -42.19 24.21
N SER A 206 -17.77 -42.40 24.90
CA SER A 206 -18.70 -41.31 25.21
C SER A 206 -18.06 -40.24 26.09
N GLN A 207 -17.23 -40.63 27.06
CA GLN A 207 -16.49 -39.71 27.89
C GLN A 207 -15.46 -38.91 27.06
N ALA A 208 -14.72 -39.56 26.16
CA ALA A 208 -13.76 -38.88 25.30
C ALA A 208 -14.40 -37.79 24.43
N ARG A 209 -15.62 -38.04 23.93
CA ARG A 209 -16.40 -37.04 23.17
C ARG A 209 -16.87 -35.89 24.07
N SER A 210 -17.37 -36.20 25.27
CA SER A 210 -17.79 -35.19 26.24
C SER A 210 -16.65 -34.25 26.65
N ASP A 211 -15.44 -34.79 26.85
CA ASP A 211 -14.27 -33.99 27.22
C ASP A 211 -13.89 -32.99 26.11
N TYR A 212 -13.99 -33.40 24.85
CA TYR A 212 -13.77 -32.53 23.68
C TYR A 212 -14.84 -31.43 23.59
N ASP A 213 -16.11 -31.79 23.75
CA ASP A 213 -17.20 -30.80 23.71
C ASP A 213 -17.07 -29.76 24.83
N GLN A 214 -16.55 -30.16 26.00
CA GLN A 214 -16.29 -29.26 27.11
C GLN A 214 -15.12 -28.30 26.83
N SER A 215 -14.04 -28.75 26.18
CA SER A 215 -12.91 -27.88 25.84
C SER A 215 -13.28 -26.83 24.79
N VAL A 216 -14.07 -27.22 23.80
CA VAL A 216 -14.67 -26.33 22.79
C VAL A 216 -15.54 -25.26 23.45
N ARG A 217 -16.44 -25.66 24.36
CA ARG A 217 -17.32 -24.72 25.09
C ARG A 217 -16.52 -23.72 25.92
N GLN A 218 -15.55 -24.17 26.71
CA GLN A 218 -14.72 -23.28 27.53
C GLN A 218 -13.97 -22.23 26.70
N ARG A 219 -13.49 -22.59 25.50
CA ARG A 219 -12.87 -21.61 24.57
C ARG A 219 -13.86 -20.62 23.99
N CYS A 220 -15.04 -21.08 23.59
CA CYS A 220 -16.09 -20.19 23.12
C CYS A 220 -16.56 -19.20 24.20
N GLU A 221 -16.64 -19.64 25.47
CA GLU A 221 -17.01 -18.80 26.61
C GLU A 221 -15.92 -17.77 26.97
N SER A 222 -14.65 -18.10 26.75
CA SER A 222 -13.50 -17.21 27.01
C SER A 222 -13.15 -16.30 25.83
N SER A 223 -13.79 -16.44 24.68
CA SER A 223 -13.49 -15.65 23.48
C SER A 223 -14.10 -14.24 23.57
N PRO A 224 -13.33 -13.16 23.29
CA PRO A 224 -13.82 -11.79 23.42
C PRO A 224 -14.81 -11.34 22.34
N SER A 225 -15.20 -12.20 21.38
CA SER A 225 -16.10 -11.81 20.30
C SER A 225 -17.56 -11.74 20.77
N GLN A 226 -17.95 -10.56 21.22
CA GLN A 226 -19.34 -10.17 21.44
C GLN A 226 -20.09 -10.17 20.08
N ASN A 227 -21.14 -11.01 19.96
CA ASN A 227 -22.42 -10.80 19.23
C ASN A 227 -23.01 -12.04 18.54
N SER A 228 -22.30 -13.15 18.39
CA SER A 228 -22.86 -14.34 17.71
C SER A 228 -23.46 -15.40 18.65
N GLY A 229 -23.23 -15.29 19.97
CA GLY A 229 -23.74 -16.24 20.96
C GLY A 229 -22.95 -17.56 20.98
N LEU A 230 -22.91 -18.20 22.15
CA LEU A 230 -22.17 -19.45 22.41
C LEU A 230 -22.47 -20.54 21.36
N GLN A 231 -23.72 -20.63 20.91
CA GLN A 231 -24.15 -21.65 19.96
C GLN A 231 -23.57 -21.43 18.56
N SER A 232 -23.54 -20.20 18.05
CA SER A 232 -22.93 -19.89 16.75
C SER A 232 -21.43 -20.17 16.74
N CYS A 233 -20.77 -19.93 17.87
CA CYS A 233 -19.36 -20.24 18.06
C CYS A 233 -19.10 -21.75 17.94
N ILE A 234 -19.91 -22.57 18.62
CA ILE A 234 -19.83 -24.04 18.56
C ILE A 234 -20.15 -24.57 17.16
N ASP A 235 -21.20 -24.04 16.50
CA ASP A 235 -21.60 -24.49 15.16
C ASP A 235 -20.53 -24.17 14.11
N GLN A 236 -19.86 -23.01 14.21
CA GLN A 236 -18.74 -22.67 13.35
C GLN A 236 -17.56 -23.64 13.54
N GLU A 237 -17.25 -24.02 14.77
CA GLU A 237 -16.16 -24.97 15.03
C GLU A 237 -16.43 -26.36 14.43
N ARG A 238 -17.68 -26.82 14.44
CA ARG A 238 -18.07 -28.07 13.79
C ARG A 238 -17.86 -28.00 12.27
N ILE A 239 -18.24 -26.87 11.65
CA ILE A 239 -18.08 -26.64 10.21
C ILE A 239 -16.60 -26.64 9.83
N ASP A 240 -15.77 -25.90 10.56
CA ASP A 240 -14.33 -25.79 10.31
C ASP A 240 -13.63 -27.16 10.46
N TYR A 241 -14.04 -27.94 11.46
CA TYR A 241 -13.56 -29.30 11.64
C TYR A 241 -13.93 -30.20 10.45
N GLU A 242 -15.20 -30.21 10.05
CA GLU A 242 -15.65 -31.01 8.90
C GLU A 242 -14.92 -30.64 7.61
N GLN A 243 -14.70 -29.35 7.37
CA GLN A 243 -13.90 -28.89 6.23
C GLN A 243 -12.46 -29.41 6.32
N SER A 244 -11.81 -29.31 7.48
CA SER A 244 -10.44 -29.81 7.68
C SER A 244 -10.30 -31.33 7.48
N VAL A 245 -11.34 -32.10 7.81
CA VAL A 245 -11.37 -33.55 7.58
C VAL A 245 -11.52 -33.85 6.09
N ARG A 246 -12.36 -33.10 5.37
CA ARG A 246 -12.53 -33.23 3.91
C ARG A 246 -11.23 -32.89 3.18
N GLU A 247 -10.55 -31.81 3.56
CA GLU A 247 -9.27 -31.39 2.96
C GLU A 247 -8.13 -32.39 3.17
N ARG A 248 -8.12 -33.10 4.31
CA ARG A 248 -7.15 -34.17 4.57
C ARG A 248 -7.43 -35.37 3.67
N LYS A 249 -8.68 -35.81 3.63
CA LYS A 249 -9.11 -36.92 2.74
C LYS A 249 -8.82 -36.61 1.27
N SER A 250 -8.99 -35.36 0.82
CA SER A 250 -8.69 -34.98 -0.56
C SER A 250 -7.20 -34.96 -0.86
N ARG A 251 -6.36 -34.50 0.08
CA ARG A 251 -4.89 -34.57 -0.05
C ARG A 251 -4.39 -36.01 -0.09
N ASP A 252 -4.86 -36.85 0.83
CA ASP A 252 -4.51 -38.27 0.88
C ASP A 252 -4.95 -39.03 -0.40
N GLN A 253 -5.96 -38.51 -1.12
CA GLN A 253 -6.39 -39.04 -2.43
C GLN A 253 -5.58 -38.48 -3.60
N GLN A 254 -5.01 -37.28 -3.49
CA GLN A 254 -4.13 -36.69 -4.52
C GLN A 254 -2.70 -37.23 -4.44
N ASP A 255 -2.27 -37.66 -3.25
CA ASP A 255 -0.94 -38.25 -3.03
C ASP A 255 -0.88 -39.77 -3.27
N ARG A 256 -1.98 -40.39 -3.75
CA ARG A 256 -2.07 -41.80 -4.17
C ARG A 256 -2.20 -41.93 -5.68
#